data_AF-A0ABD3MJU5-F1
#
_entry.id   AF-A0ABD3MJU5-F1
#
_cell.length_a   1.000
_cell.length_b   1.000
_cell.length_c   1.000
_cell.angle_alpha   90.00
_cell.angle_beta   90.00
_cell.angle_gamma   90.00
#
_symmetry.space_group_name_H-M   'P 1'
#
loop_
_entity.id
_entity.type
_entity.pdbx_description
1 polymer ?
#
loop_
_entity_poly.entity_id
_entity_poly.type
_entity_poly.pdbx_seq_one_letter_code
_entity_poly.pdbx_strand_id
1 'polypeptide(L)'
;MDSLVDGALVIEVRMKLVDPAKIPPPFIPENPSACKIIQGMFMDEESADIEFEVGGQQVKGNARKRGRTLSVTFPAHRFILKKCSSILAELCVSEGPIPISDVSPDVFRHLIFHLYGGKVADDDMKSHAKEIIDVADRYGVVGLKLEAEAFLVNATTFSVENLLDHILYAESKNCALLKEAAMDFMIANTAEVLRNVSFKDAPGDLVSDVLAATARGARKGGTDGDNKSEWSAMRISELRMKAHENGLNVDGSREMLIAALEEDSEED
;
A
#
# COMPACT_ATOMS: atom_id res chain seq x y z
N MET A 1 -27.79 -5.64 36.12
CA MET A 1 -28.34 -4.62 35.20
C MET A 1 -27.59 -3.33 35.46
N ASP A 2 -26.26 -3.39 35.47
CA ASP A 2 -25.46 -2.45 36.27
C ASP A 2 -24.77 -1.40 35.39
N SER A 3 -25.26 -1.24 34.15
CA SER A 3 -24.67 -0.36 33.13
C SER A 3 -25.66 0.71 32.65
N LEU A 4 -26.85 0.78 33.25
CA LEU A 4 -27.87 1.79 32.96
C LEU A 4 -27.86 2.83 34.08
N VAL A 5 -27.85 4.10 33.69
CA VAL A 5 -28.04 5.23 34.61
C VAL A 5 -29.50 5.66 34.49
N ASP A 6 -30.28 5.49 35.56
CA ASP A 6 -31.73 5.77 35.59
C ASP A 6 -32.55 5.08 34.48
N GLY A 7 -32.16 3.86 34.09
CA GLY A 7 -32.82 3.11 33.02
C GLY A 7 -32.43 3.54 31.60
N ALA A 8 -31.51 4.49 31.46
CA ALA A 8 -30.95 4.94 30.19
C ALA A 8 -29.49 4.50 30.04
N LEU A 9 -29.11 4.09 28.83
CA LEU A 9 -27.71 3.88 28.45
C LEU A 9 -27.12 5.23 28.03
N VAL A 10 -26.14 5.73 28.80
CA VAL A 10 -25.48 7.00 28.50
C VAL A 10 -24.21 6.73 27.69
N ILE A 11 -24.19 7.16 26.43
CA ILE A 11 -23.01 7.09 25.57
C ILE A 11 -22.47 8.51 25.39
N GLU A 12 -21.29 8.79 25.93
CA GLU A 12 -20.59 10.06 25.72
C GLU A 12 -19.74 9.97 24.45
N VAL A 13 -20.22 10.55 23.35
CA VAL A 13 -19.46 10.63 22.10
C VAL A 13 -18.76 11.97 22.03
N ARG A 14 -17.42 11.96 22.14
CA ARG A 14 -16.59 13.16 21.93
C ARG A 14 -16.13 13.21 20.49
N MET A 15 -16.81 14.03 19.69
CA MET A 15 -16.39 14.30 18.31
C MET A 15 -15.46 15.50 18.28
N LYS A 16 -14.32 15.36 17.59
CA LYS A 16 -13.41 16.48 17.32
C LYS A 16 -13.65 16.93 15.89
N LEU A 17 -13.91 18.23 15.69
CA LEU A 17 -13.94 18.81 14.36
C LEU A 17 -12.54 18.64 13.73
N VAL A 18 -12.45 17.86 12.66
CA VAL A 18 -11.22 17.79 11.85
C VAL A 18 -11.09 19.14 11.18
N ASP A 19 -9.92 19.78 11.33
CA ASP A 19 -9.61 21.01 10.61
C ASP A 19 -9.72 20.73 9.11
N PRO A 20 -10.67 21.35 8.38
CA PRO A 20 -10.89 21.05 6.97
C PRO A 20 -9.70 21.45 6.08
N ALA A 21 -8.75 22.24 6.61
CA ALA A 21 -7.49 22.54 5.92
C ALA A 21 -6.41 21.49 6.15
N LYS A 22 -6.59 20.56 7.10
CA LYS A 22 -5.61 19.53 7.42
C LYS A 22 -6.01 18.23 6.72
N ILE A 23 -5.23 17.86 5.70
CA ILE A 23 -5.39 16.57 5.01
C ILE A 23 -5.33 15.46 6.08
N PRO A 24 -6.35 14.59 6.17
CA PRO A 24 -6.35 13.49 7.14
C PRO A 24 -5.15 12.58 6.86
N PRO A 25 -4.60 11.91 7.91
CA PRO A 25 -3.50 10.98 7.71
C PRO A 25 -3.93 9.87 6.74
N PRO A 26 -2.98 9.31 5.96
CA PRO A 26 -3.24 8.16 5.11
C PRO A 26 -3.90 7.03 5.88
N PHE A 27 -4.98 6.48 5.33
CA PHE A 27 -5.59 5.28 5.90
C PHE A 27 -4.74 4.04 5.56
N ILE A 28 -4.36 3.30 6.60
CA ILE A 28 -3.61 2.05 6.51
C ILE A 28 -4.31 1.05 7.44
N PRO A 29 -4.78 -0.11 6.94
CA PRO A 29 -5.36 -1.14 7.79
C PRO A 29 -4.36 -1.66 8.82
N GLU A 30 -4.87 -2.00 10.01
CA GLU A 30 -4.04 -2.67 11.01
C GLU A 30 -3.60 -4.05 10.52
N ASN A 31 -2.35 -4.42 10.81
CA ASN A 31 -1.83 -5.73 10.45
C ASN A 31 -2.43 -6.80 11.37
N PRO A 32 -3.19 -7.79 10.85
CA PRO A 32 -3.86 -8.80 11.67
C PRO A 32 -2.89 -9.73 12.41
N SER A 33 -1.65 -9.83 11.94
CA SER A 33 -0.58 -10.62 12.59
C SER A 33 0.12 -9.88 13.73
N ALA A 34 -0.21 -8.60 14.00
CA ALA A 34 0.47 -7.75 14.99
C ALA A 34 0.19 -8.14 16.45
N CYS A 35 0.46 -9.39 16.82
CA CYS A 35 0.45 -9.87 18.18
C CYS A 35 1.81 -10.45 18.57
N LYS A 36 2.15 -10.38 19.86
CA LYS A 36 3.46 -10.81 20.38
C LYS A 36 3.75 -12.29 20.13
N ILE A 37 2.71 -13.12 20.04
CA ILE A 37 2.85 -14.56 19.80
C ILE A 37 3.37 -14.79 18.38
N ILE A 38 2.69 -14.24 17.37
CA ILE A 38 3.09 -14.40 15.98
C ILE A 38 4.43 -13.70 15.73
N GLN A 39 4.65 -12.48 16.24
CA GLN A 39 5.94 -11.79 16.14
C GLN A 39 7.11 -12.62 16.73
N GLY A 40 6.87 -13.35 17.82
CA GLY A 40 7.87 -14.19 18.46
C GLY A 40 8.32 -15.40 17.63
N MET A 41 7.53 -15.80 16.62
CA MET A 41 7.87 -16.89 15.70
C MET A 41 8.74 -16.43 14.52
N PHE A 42 9.03 -15.13 14.41
CA PHE A 42 9.86 -14.61 13.32
C PHE A 42 11.29 -15.18 13.41
N MET A 43 11.72 -15.85 12.34
CA MET A 43 13.02 -16.54 12.25
C MET A 43 13.23 -17.64 13.29
N ASP A 44 12.15 -18.23 13.82
CA ASP A 44 12.26 -19.38 14.70
C ASP A 44 12.59 -20.66 13.91
N GLU A 45 13.84 -21.10 13.98
CA GLU A 45 14.33 -22.31 13.29
C GLU A 45 13.75 -23.61 13.88
N GLU A 46 13.29 -23.60 15.15
CA GLU A 46 12.80 -24.82 15.80
C GLU A 46 11.43 -25.25 15.24
N SER A 47 10.54 -24.31 14.95
CA SER A 47 9.19 -24.59 14.44
C SER A 47 8.98 -24.30 12.96
N ALA A 48 9.98 -23.75 12.27
CA ALA A 48 9.91 -23.50 10.83
C ALA A 48 9.74 -24.78 9.99
N ASP A 49 8.85 -24.72 9.01
CA ASP A 49 8.52 -25.80 8.06
C ASP A 49 8.83 -25.43 6.59
N ILE A 50 9.47 -24.28 6.40
CA ILE A 50 9.95 -23.81 5.10
C ILE A 50 11.11 -22.82 5.24
N GLU A 51 11.94 -22.74 4.20
CA GLU A 51 13.04 -21.77 4.11
C GLU A 51 12.98 -21.04 2.77
N PHE A 52 13.24 -19.73 2.79
CA PHE A 52 13.49 -18.95 1.57
C PHE A 52 14.98 -18.73 1.38
N GLU A 53 15.50 -18.98 0.19
CA GLU A 53 16.87 -18.64 -0.20
C GLU A 53 16.84 -17.36 -1.04
N VAL A 54 17.29 -16.24 -0.47
CA VAL A 54 17.22 -14.91 -1.09
C VAL A 54 18.61 -14.45 -1.48
N GLY A 55 18.72 -13.91 -2.69
CA GLY A 55 20.00 -13.52 -3.27
C GLY A 55 20.74 -14.70 -3.87
N GLY A 56 21.99 -14.48 -4.31
CA GLY A 56 22.75 -15.50 -5.04
C GLY A 56 22.26 -15.65 -6.49
N GLN A 57 22.55 -14.67 -7.34
CA GLN A 57 22.25 -14.80 -8.76
C GLN A 57 23.13 -15.91 -9.36
N GLN A 58 22.54 -17.03 -9.77
CA GLN A 58 23.22 -17.97 -10.65
C GLN A 58 23.33 -17.32 -12.03
N VAL A 59 24.43 -16.60 -12.27
CA VAL A 59 24.78 -16.15 -13.61
C VAL A 59 25.00 -17.41 -14.46
N LYS A 60 24.08 -17.70 -15.40
CA LYS A 60 24.28 -18.68 -16.47
C LYS A 60 25.33 -18.14 -17.45
N GLY A 61 26.58 -18.07 -16.99
CA GLY A 61 27.74 -17.65 -17.75
C GLY A 61 28.73 -18.80 -17.87
N ASN A 62 29.31 -18.94 -19.08
CA ASN A 62 30.28 -19.98 -19.41
C ASN A 62 31.34 -20.16 -18.32
N ALA A 63 31.60 -21.42 -17.99
CA ALA A 63 32.50 -21.87 -16.94
C ALA A 63 33.89 -21.22 -17.04
N ARG A 64 34.14 -20.11 -16.33
CA ARG A 64 35.46 -19.59 -15.87
C ARG A 64 35.36 -18.21 -15.19
N LYS A 65 34.55 -18.09 -14.15
CA LYS A 65 34.68 -17.17 -12.98
C LYS A 65 33.34 -17.14 -12.24
N ARG A 66 33.14 -18.12 -11.37
CA ARG A 66 31.99 -18.14 -10.44
C ARG A 66 32.32 -17.20 -9.28
N GLY A 67 31.93 -15.93 -9.38
CA GLY A 67 31.73 -15.12 -8.18
C GLY A 67 30.44 -15.61 -7.55
N ARG A 68 30.52 -16.40 -6.47
CA ARG A 68 29.34 -16.86 -5.73
C ARG A 68 28.85 -15.70 -4.89
N THR A 69 27.81 -14.99 -5.32
CA THR A 69 27.10 -14.08 -4.43
C THR A 69 26.52 -14.91 -3.28
N LEU A 70 26.69 -14.44 -2.04
CA LEU A 70 26.18 -15.12 -0.85
C LEU A 70 24.65 -15.07 -0.89
N SER A 71 23.99 -16.22 -0.85
CA SER A 71 22.56 -16.31 -0.57
C SER A 71 22.33 -16.27 0.94
N VAL A 72 21.21 -15.69 1.35
CA VAL A 72 20.74 -15.61 2.74
C VAL A 72 19.48 -16.45 2.88
N THR A 73 19.43 -17.28 3.92
CA THR A 73 18.29 -18.16 4.18
C THR A 73 17.38 -17.56 5.24
N PHE A 74 16.07 -17.67 5.02
CA PHE A 74 15.05 -17.17 5.94
C PHE A 74 14.08 -18.30 6.31
N PRO A 75 14.18 -18.90 7.50
CA PRO A 75 13.21 -19.86 8.00
C PRO A 75 11.85 -19.19 8.23
N ALA A 76 10.77 -19.88 7.88
CA ALA A 76 9.41 -19.37 8.00
C ALA A 76 8.38 -20.50 8.20
N HIS A 77 7.11 -20.09 8.34
CA HIS A 77 5.97 -20.96 8.64
C HIS A 77 4.93 -20.89 7.53
N ARG A 78 4.74 -22.01 6.79
CA ARG A 78 3.78 -22.11 5.68
C ARG A 78 2.38 -21.70 6.08
N PHE A 79 1.95 -22.07 7.28
CA PHE A 79 0.61 -21.74 7.78
C PHE A 79 0.39 -20.23 7.86
N ILE A 80 1.37 -19.48 8.40
CA ILE A 80 1.30 -18.01 8.50
C ILE A 80 1.29 -17.40 7.09
N LEU A 81 2.24 -17.79 6.25
CA LEU A 81 2.37 -17.27 4.88
C LEU A 81 1.09 -17.47 4.07
N LYS A 82 0.46 -18.66 4.16
CA LYS A 82 -0.79 -18.99 3.48
C LYS A 82 -1.98 -18.14 3.92
N LYS A 83 -1.97 -17.64 5.15
CA LYS A 83 -3.03 -16.76 5.67
C LYS A 83 -2.79 -15.30 5.31
N CYS A 84 -1.55 -14.90 5.08
CA CYS A 84 -1.20 -13.51 4.80
C CYS A 84 -1.08 -13.17 3.32
N SER A 85 -0.76 -14.12 2.44
CA SER A 85 -0.65 -13.90 0.99
C SER A 85 -0.94 -15.16 0.18
N SER A 86 -1.84 -15.05 -0.79
CA SER A 86 -2.13 -16.12 -1.76
C SER A 86 -0.91 -16.42 -2.66
N ILE A 87 -0.14 -15.40 -3.06
CA ILE A 87 1.03 -15.58 -3.91
C ILE A 87 2.12 -16.34 -3.17
N LEU A 88 2.39 -16.00 -1.90
CA LEU A 88 3.34 -16.75 -1.09
C LEU A 88 2.82 -18.17 -0.80
N ALA A 89 1.51 -18.36 -0.63
CA ALA A 89 0.89 -19.68 -0.49
C ALA A 89 1.22 -20.60 -1.67
N GLU A 90 1.15 -20.08 -2.89
CA GLU A 90 1.44 -20.81 -4.14
C GLU A 90 2.92 -21.18 -4.26
N LEU A 91 3.83 -20.30 -3.81
CA LEU A 91 5.26 -20.60 -3.78
C LEU A 91 5.59 -21.69 -2.74
N CYS A 92 4.82 -21.76 -1.67
CA CYS A 92 4.96 -22.73 -0.58
C CYS A 92 4.36 -24.12 -0.88
N VAL A 93 4.33 -24.54 -2.15
CA VAL A 93 3.89 -25.89 -2.55
C VAL A 93 5.07 -26.87 -2.67
N SER A 94 6.29 -26.38 -2.92
CA SER A 94 7.46 -27.25 -3.06
C SER A 94 7.98 -27.76 -1.71
N GLU A 95 8.53 -28.97 -1.75
CA GLU A 95 9.33 -29.55 -0.67
C GLU A 95 10.80 -29.11 -0.86
N GLY A 96 11.29 -28.19 -0.02
CA GLY A 96 12.65 -27.66 -0.08
C GLY A 96 12.74 -26.12 -0.06
N PRO A 97 13.95 -25.54 -0.03
CA PRO A 97 14.14 -24.09 0.01
C PRO A 97 13.57 -23.40 -1.23
N ILE A 98 12.85 -22.30 -1.04
CA ILE A 98 12.27 -21.50 -2.12
C ILE A 98 13.27 -20.43 -2.57
N PRO A 99 13.76 -20.45 -3.82
CA PRO A 99 14.64 -19.41 -4.31
C PRO A 99 13.87 -18.12 -4.60
N ILE A 100 14.35 -17.00 -4.06
CA ILE A 100 13.83 -15.66 -4.29
C ILE A 100 14.88 -14.86 -5.07
N SER A 101 14.51 -14.52 -6.31
CA SER A 101 15.38 -13.80 -7.26
C SER A 101 15.02 -12.33 -7.33
N ASP A 102 16.03 -11.49 -7.61
CA ASP A 102 15.89 -10.06 -7.86
C ASP A 102 15.29 -9.26 -6.68
N VAL A 103 15.54 -9.73 -5.45
CA VAL A 103 15.18 -9.03 -4.21
C VAL A 103 16.40 -9.02 -3.28
N SER A 104 16.68 -7.88 -2.66
CA SER A 104 17.75 -7.79 -1.66
C SER A 104 17.34 -8.53 -0.38
N PRO A 105 18.27 -9.24 0.30
CA PRO A 105 17.96 -9.93 1.55
C PRO A 105 17.34 -9.02 2.61
N ASP A 106 17.77 -7.76 2.69
CA ASP A 106 17.25 -6.79 3.66
C ASP A 106 15.78 -6.45 3.37
N VAL A 107 15.43 -6.17 2.11
CA VAL A 107 14.03 -5.88 1.72
C VAL A 107 13.14 -7.11 1.92
N PHE A 108 13.63 -8.30 1.56
CA PHE A 108 12.87 -9.53 1.81
C PHE A 108 12.68 -9.80 3.31
N ARG A 109 13.68 -9.50 4.14
CA ARG A 109 13.56 -9.59 5.59
C ARG A 109 12.45 -8.67 6.11
N HIS A 110 12.34 -7.43 5.59
CA HIS A 110 11.24 -6.52 5.94
C HIS A 110 9.88 -7.06 5.53
N LEU A 111 9.77 -7.66 4.33
CA LEU A 111 8.56 -8.33 3.86
C LEU A 111 8.11 -9.43 4.84
N ILE A 112 9.00 -10.38 5.13
CA ILE A 112 8.67 -11.49 6.04
C ILE A 112 8.40 -10.95 7.44
N PHE A 113 9.19 -10.01 7.95
CA PHE A 113 8.96 -9.44 9.29
C PHE A 113 7.57 -8.82 9.42
N HIS A 114 7.08 -8.13 8.38
CA HIS A 114 5.71 -7.60 8.37
C HIS A 114 4.64 -8.70 8.38
N LEU A 115 4.84 -9.83 7.70
CA LEU A 115 3.89 -10.95 7.75
C LEU A 115 3.72 -11.54 9.16
N TYR A 116 4.77 -11.43 9.98
CA TYR A 116 4.75 -11.83 11.40
C TYR A 116 4.23 -10.71 12.30
N GLY A 117 3.66 -9.64 11.74
CA GLY A 117 3.11 -8.50 12.48
C GLY A 117 4.15 -7.48 12.91
N GLY A 118 5.39 -7.59 12.42
CA GLY A 118 6.44 -6.62 12.69
C GLY A 118 6.21 -5.30 11.95
N LYS A 119 6.70 -4.20 12.53
CA LYS A 119 6.67 -2.88 11.90
C LYS A 119 8.06 -2.51 11.40
N VAL A 120 8.17 -2.16 10.12
CA VAL A 120 9.43 -1.70 9.52
C VAL A 120 9.81 -0.35 10.14
N ALA A 121 11.08 -0.18 10.51
CA ALA A 121 11.55 1.07 11.11
C ALA A 121 11.57 2.20 10.06
N ASP A 122 11.33 3.44 10.50
CA ASP A 122 11.25 4.60 9.61
C ASP A 122 12.54 4.81 8.79
N ASP A 123 13.72 4.51 9.35
CA ASP A 123 15.01 4.60 8.66
C ASP A 123 15.14 3.58 7.52
N ASP A 124 14.65 2.35 7.74
CA ASP A 124 14.62 1.29 6.74
C ASP A 124 13.60 1.64 5.64
N MET A 125 12.42 2.13 6.04
CA MET A 125 11.39 2.59 5.11
C MET A 125 11.92 3.74 4.23
N LYS A 126 12.65 4.69 4.81
CA LYS A 126 13.27 5.79 4.08
C LYS A 126 14.29 5.32 3.04
N SER A 127 15.04 4.29 3.38
CA SER A 127 16.11 3.77 2.52
C SER A 127 15.57 2.89 1.40
N HIS A 128 14.46 2.17 1.65
CA HIS A 128 13.98 1.10 0.77
C HIS A 128 12.51 1.21 0.34
N ALA A 129 11.81 2.34 0.56
CA ALA A 129 10.38 2.46 0.29
C ALA A 129 9.93 1.91 -1.06
N LYS A 130 10.60 2.29 -2.16
CA LYS A 130 10.25 1.79 -3.51
C LYS A 130 10.50 0.29 -3.68
N GLU A 131 11.63 -0.21 -3.18
CA GLU A 131 11.92 -1.65 -3.20
C GLU A 131 10.91 -2.45 -2.37
N ILE A 132 10.50 -1.91 -1.22
CA ILE A 132 9.47 -2.50 -0.36
C ILE A 132 8.12 -2.53 -1.07
N ILE A 133 7.70 -1.43 -1.72
CA ILE A 133 6.48 -1.39 -2.54
C ILE A 133 6.55 -2.43 -3.64
N ASP A 134 7.66 -2.49 -4.39
CA ASP A 134 7.81 -3.41 -5.51
C ASP A 134 7.72 -4.89 -5.08
N VAL A 135 8.32 -5.23 -3.94
CA VAL A 135 8.31 -6.59 -3.38
C VAL A 135 6.95 -6.91 -2.74
N ALA A 136 6.36 -5.98 -2.00
CA ALA A 136 5.05 -6.16 -1.40
C ALA A 136 3.96 -6.33 -2.47
N ASP A 137 4.01 -5.56 -3.55
CA ASP A 137 3.16 -5.69 -4.73
C ASP A 137 3.36 -7.06 -5.40
N ARG A 138 4.62 -7.47 -5.63
CA ARG A 138 4.96 -8.75 -6.25
C ARG A 138 4.46 -9.96 -5.47
N TYR A 139 4.51 -9.91 -4.15
CA TYR A 139 4.12 -11.01 -3.27
C TYR A 139 2.74 -10.81 -2.62
N GLY A 140 1.96 -9.81 -3.03
CA GLY A 140 0.58 -9.60 -2.56
C GLY A 140 0.46 -9.27 -1.07
N VAL A 141 1.41 -8.52 -0.52
CA VAL A 141 1.43 -8.10 0.89
C VAL A 141 0.91 -6.67 1.00
N VAL A 142 -0.41 -6.53 0.89
CA VAL A 142 -1.10 -5.22 0.77
C VAL A 142 -0.79 -4.29 1.94
N GLY A 143 -0.83 -4.76 3.20
CA GLY A 143 -0.57 -3.91 4.37
C GLY A 143 0.77 -3.18 4.29
N LEU A 144 1.84 -3.92 3.99
CA LEU A 144 3.18 -3.37 3.84
C LEU A 144 3.29 -2.40 2.66
N LYS A 145 2.63 -2.72 1.55
CA LYS A 145 2.58 -1.85 0.36
C LYS A 145 1.96 -0.50 0.70
N LEU A 146 0.83 -0.48 1.41
CA LEU A 146 0.14 0.75 1.81
C LEU A 146 0.95 1.56 2.83
N GLU A 147 1.61 0.90 3.79
CA GLU A 147 2.54 1.56 4.72
C GLU A 147 3.70 2.25 4.00
N ALA A 148 4.34 1.53 3.09
CA ALA A 148 5.47 2.05 2.32
C ALA A 148 5.05 3.17 1.35
N GLU A 149 3.87 3.05 0.73
CA GLU A 149 3.28 4.11 -0.09
C GLU A 149 3.03 5.38 0.73
N ALA A 150 2.37 5.27 1.88
CA ALA A 150 2.09 6.42 2.73
C ALA A 150 3.38 7.12 3.19
N PHE A 151 4.42 6.33 3.52
CA PHE A 151 5.73 6.86 3.82
C PHE A 151 6.37 7.58 2.62
N LEU A 152 6.31 6.96 1.43
CA LEU A 152 6.87 7.51 0.20
C LEU A 152 6.21 8.85 -0.15
N VAL A 153 4.88 8.98 -0.02
CA VAL A 153 4.18 10.25 -0.24
C VAL A 153 4.69 11.34 0.71
N ASN A 154 4.84 11.03 1.99
CA ASN A 154 5.30 12.00 2.99
C ASN A 154 6.78 12.39 2.80
N ALA A 155 7.62 11.46 2.34
CA ALA A 155 9.04 11.72 2.10
C ALA A 155 9.31 12.40 0.74
N THR A 156 8.38 12.29 -0.22
CA THR A 156 8.58 12.79 -1.58
C THR A 156 8.36 14.28 -1.66
N THR A 157 9.36 14.99 -2.19
CA THR A 157 9.19 16.38 -2.65
C THR A 157 8.91 16.37 -4.15
N PHE A 158 7.65 16.62 -4.52
CA PHE A 158 7.25 16.69 -5.92
C PHE A 158 7.86 17.92 -6.61
N SER A 159 8.33 17.72 -7.84
CA SER A 159 8.83 18.75 -8.74
C SER A 159 8.32 18.47 -10.15
N VAL A 160 8.38 19.46 -11.04
CA VAL A 160 7.95 19.29 -12.43
C VAL A 160 8.79 18.23 -13.15
N GLU A 161 10.07 18.10 -12.80
CA GLU A 161 10.98 17.13 -13.39
C GLU A 161 10.66 15.69 -12.98
N ASN A 162 10.24 15.47 -11.73
CA ASN A 162 9.98 14.13 -11.20
C ASN A 162 8.50 13.72 -11.27
N LEU A 163 7.61 14.63 -11.67
CA LEU A 163 6.16 14.42 -11.64
C LEU A 163 5.72 13.22 -12.48
N LEU A 164 6.15 13.17 -13.75
CA LEU A 164 5.72 12.11 -14.67
C LEU A 164 6.23 10.74 -14.21
N ASP A 165 7.47 10.65 -13.73
CA ASP A 165 8.04 9.41 -13.21
C ASP A 165 7.26 8.88 -11.99
N HIS A 166 6.81 9.77 -11.09
CA HIS A 166 5.98 9.36 -9.96
C HIS A 166 4.58 8.91 -10.40
N ILE A 167 3.97 9.59 -11.38
CA ILE A 167 2.66 9.17 -11.93
C ILE A 167 2.78 7.78 -12.57
N LEU A 168 3.79 7.56 -13.41
CA LEU A 168 4.02 6.28 -14.09
C LEU A 168 4.35 5.16 -13.10
N TYR A 169 5.20 5.44 -12.11
CA TYR A 169 5.49 4.48 -11.04
C TYR A 169 4.24 4.12 -10.26
N ALA A 170 3.47 5.13 -9.83
CA ALA A 170 2.25 4.94 -9.06
C ALA A 170 1.22 4.10 -9.83
N GLU A 171 1.05 4.38 -11.13
CA GLU A 171 0.20 3.59 -12.01
C GLU A 171 0.66 2.13 -12.10
N SER A 172 1.96 1.92 -12.36
CA SER A 172 2.52 0.57 -12.52
C SER A 172 2.42 -0.31 -11.27
N LYS A 173 2.27 0.31 -10.09
CA LYS A 173 2.20 -0.35 -8.79
C LYS A 173 0.85 -0.17 -8.10
N ASN A 174 -0.17 0.35 -8.78
CA ASN A 174 -1.46 0.68 -8.16
C ASN A 174 -1.34 1.50 -6.85
N CYS A 175 -0.36 2.39 -6.77
CA CYS A 175 -0.18 3.29 -5.64
C CYS A 175 -1.07 4.52 -5.80
N ALA A 176 -2.37 4.33 -5.56
CA ALA A 176 -3.38 5.38 -5.75
C ALA A 176 -3.13 6.64 -4.90
N LEU A 177 -2.60 6.52 -3.68
CA LEU A 177 -2.32 7.66 -2.80
C LEU A 177 -1.12 8.46 -3.34
N LEU A 178 -0.09 7.79 -3.84
CA LEU A 178 1.04 8.45 -4.50
C LEU A 178 0.60 9.16 -5.78
N LYS A 179 -0.24 8.50 -6.59
CA LYS A 179 -0.83 9.09 -7.79
C LYS A 179 -1.64 10.34 -7.43
N GLU A 180 -2.50 10.25 -6.41
CA GLU A 180 -3.29 11.39 -5.94
C GLU A 180 -2.44 12.58 -5.52
N ALA A 181 -1.38 12.37 -4.74
CA ALA A 181 -0.48 13.43 -4.31
C ALA A 181 0.24 14.10 -5.50
N ALA A 182 0.63 13.31 -6.50
CA ALA A 182 1.20 13.82 -7.75
C ALA A 182 0.18 14.68 -8.53
N MET A 183 -1.08 14.25 -8.61
CA MET A 183 -2.15 15.03 -9.27
C MET A 183 -2.42 16.35 -8.55
N ASP A 184 -2.45 16.34 -7.22
CA ASP A 184 -2.64 17.55 -6.43
C ASP A 184 -1.49 18.56 -6.67
N PHE A 185 -0.24 18.10 -6.74
CA PHE A 185 0.91 18.94 -7.11
C PHE A 185 0.76 19.49 -8.54
N MET A 186 0.32 18.67 -9.48
CA MET A 186 0.10 19.08 -10.87
C MET A 186 -0.95 20.19 -10.96
N ILE A 187 -2.09 20.04 -10.29
CA ILE A 187 -3.14 21.07 -10.26
C ILE A 187 -2.61 22.36 -9.63
N ALA A 188 -1.88 22.28 -8.51
CA ALA A 188 -1.29 23.45 -7.88
C ALA A 188 -0.26 24.19 -8.76
N ASN A 189 0.41 23.50 -9.70
CA ASN A 189 1.47 24.04 -10.56
C ASN A 189 1.13 23.97 -12.06
N THR A 190 -0.16 23.99 -12.41
CA THR A 190 -0.68 23.70 -13.76
C THR A 190 0.06 24.45 -14.87
N ALA A 191 0.30 25.75 -14.69
CA ALA A 191 0.93 26.58 -15.72
C ALA A 191 2.38 26.19 -16.01
N GLU A 192 3.12 25.72 -15.00
CA GLU A 192 4.50 25.29 -15.15
C GLU A 192 4.57 23.87 -15.74
N VAL A 193 3.72 22.96 -15.25
CA VAL A 193 3.62 21.59 -15.75
C VAL A 193 3.24 21.57 -17.23
N LEU A 194 2.25 22.36 -17.63
CA LEU A 194 1.80 22.44 -19.04
C LEU A 194 2.92 22.90 -19.99
N ARG A 195 3.86 23.71 -19.49
CA ARG A 195 4.98 24.22 -20.29
C ARG A 195 6.13 23.22 -20.42
N ASN A 196 6.35 22.41 -19.40
CA ASN A 196 7.58 21.64 -19.24
C ASN A 196 7.39 20.12 -19.35
N VAL A 197 6.17 19.60 -19.22
CA VAL A 197 5.87 18.17 -19.23
C VAL A 197 5.09 17.80 -20.49
N SER A 198 5.50 16.70 -21.14
CA SER A 198 4.77 16.12 -22.26
C SER A 198 4.00 14.88 -21.79
N PHE A 199 2.68 14.88 -22.01
CA PHE A 199 1.78 13.79 -21.62
C PHE A 199 1.42 12.85 -22.78
N LYS A 200 2.28 12.73 -23.80
CA LYS A 200 1.99 11.89 -24.98
C LYS A 200 1.81 10.41 -24.64
N ASP A 201 2.58 9.94 -23.66
CA ASP A 201 2.56 8.55 -23.19
C ASP A 201 1.86 8.41 -21.83
N ALA A 202 0.97 9.37 -21.50
CA ALA A 202 0.26 9.37 -20.24
C ALA A 202 -0.76 8.21 -20.15
N PRO A 203 -1.02 7.70 -18.93
CA PRO A 203 -2.08 6.75 -18.67
C PRO A 203 -3.46 7.26 -19.16
N GLY A 204 -4.30 6.34 -19.64
CA GLY A 204 -5.61 6.68 -20.21
C GLY A 204 -6.61 7.27 -19.19
N ASP A 205 -6.42 6.94 -17.91
CA ASP A 205 -7.20 7.44 -16.77
C ASP A 205 -6.67 8.77 -16.20
N LEU A 206 -5.59 9.34 -16.77
CA LEU A 206 -5.04 10.61 -16.28
C LEU A 206 -6.08 11.75 -16.32
N VAL A 207 -7.00 11.71 -17.29
CA VAL A 207 -8.06 12.73 -17.42
C VAL A 207 -9.06 12.64 -16.26
N SER A 208 -9.49 11.43 -15.86
CA SER A 208 -10.39 11.26 -14.71
C SER A 208 -9.72 11.73 -13.43
N ASP A 209 -8.42 11.43 -13.28
CA ASP A 209 -7.62 11.88 -12.14
C ASP A 209 -7.50 13.40 -12.04
N VAL A 210 -7.26 14.08 -13.17
CA VAL A 210 -7.24 15.54 -13.26
C VAL A 210 -8.60 16.14 -12.89
N LEU A 211 -9.69 15.58 -13.40
CA LEU A 211 -11.04 16.05 -13.10
C LEU A 211 -11.39 15.84 -11.63
N ALA A 212 -11.04 14.69 -11.05
CA ALA A 212 -11.22 14.41 -9.63
C ALA A 212 -10.42 15.41 -8.77
N ALA A 213 -9.15 15.65 -9.10
CA ALA A 213 -8.31 16.62 -8.39
C ALA A 213 -8.85 18.06 -8.50
N THR A 214 -9.34 18.43 -9.68
CA THR A 214 -9.96 19.74 -9.92
C THR A 214 -11.25 19.90 -9.11
N ALA A 215 -12.11 18.87 -9.09
CA ALA A 215 -13.34 18.85 -8.32
C ALA A 215 -13.05 18.99 -6.80
N ARG A 216 -12.01 18.31 -6.30
CA ARG A 216 -11.53 18.48 -4.91
C ARG A 216 -11.08 19.92 -4.62
N GLY A 217 -10.35 20.54 -5.55
CA GLY A 217 -9.93 21.95 -5.42
C GLY A 217 -11.08 22.96 -5.46
N ALA A 218 -12.17 22.64 -6.18
CA ALA A 218 -13.37 23.48 -6.32
C ALA A 218 -14.32 23.40 -5.12
N ARG A 219 -14.26 22.32 -4.32
CA ARG A 219 -15.02 22.13 -3.07
C ARG A 219 -14.48 23.05 -1.95
N LYS A 220 -14.65 24.36 -2.11
CA LYS A 220 -14.48 25.40 -1.06
C LYS A 220 -15.79 26.01 -0.59
N GLY A 221 -16.93 25.49 -1.04
CA GLY A 221 -18.27 25.87 -0.57
C GLY A 221 -19.15 24.63 -0.53
N GLY A 222 -19.76 24.36 0.62
CA GLY A 222 -20.63 23.20 0.81
C GLY A 222 -21.82 23.25 -0.14
N THR A 223 -22.05 22.13 -0.82
CA THR A 223 -23.34 21.83 -1.45
C THR A 223 -23.65 20.37 -1.16
N ASP A 224 -24.76 20.18 -0.45
CA ASP A 224 -25.45 18.90 -0.31
C ASP A 224 -25.75 18.35 -1.71
N GLY A 225 -25.24 17.16 -2.01
CA GLY A 225 -25.41 16.50 -3.30
C GLY A 225 -25.22 14.99 -3.20
N ASP A 226 -26.07 14.29 -3.96
CA ASP A 226 -26.27 12.84 -4.12
C ASP A 226 -25.05 11.92 -3.85
N ASN A 227 -25.27 10.88 -3.03
CA ASN A 227 -24.28 9.97 -2.41
C ASN A 227 -23.38 9.26 -3.45
N LYS A 228 -23.91 8.98 -4.66
CA LYS A 228 -23.17 8.32 -5.76
C LYS A 228 -22.18 9.24 -6.48
N SER A 229 -22.45 10.55 -6.54
CA SER A 229 -21.50 11.53 -7.11
C SER A 229 -20.35 11.87 -6.14
N GLU A 230 -20.45 11.41 -4.90
CA GLU A 230 -19.57 11.79 -3.80
C GLU A 230 -18.22 11.07 -3.86
N TRP A 231 -18.19 9.78 -4.20
CA TRP A 231 -16.96 8.96 -4.21
C TRP A 231 -15.95 9.37 -5.27
N SER A 232 -16.42 9.83 -6.44
CA SER A 232 -15.56 10.27 -7.55
C SER A 232 -14.57 11.38 -7.18
N ALA A 233 -14.92 12.19 -6.16
CA ALA A 233 -14.08 13.26 -5.66
C ALA A 233 -13.53 12.98 -4.25
N MET A 234 -13.82 11.83 -3.65
CA MET A 234 -13.26 11.46 -2.35
C MET A 234 -11.74 11.26 -2.44
N ARG A 235 -11.08 11.45 -1.31
CA ARG A 235 -9.66 11.17 -1.15
C ARG A 235 -9.42 9.66 -1.14
N ILE A 236 -8.28 9.19 -1.64
CA ILE A 236 -7.93 7.77 -1.59
C ILE A 236 -8.03 7.19 -0.19
N SER A 237 -7.63 7.94 0.83
CA SER A 237 -7.72 7.47 2.23
C SER A 237 -9.17 7.24 2.68
N GLU A 238 -10.11 8.07 2.21
CA GLU A 238 -11.54 7.91 2.51
C GLU A 238 -12.13 6.71 1.75
N LEU A 239 -11.77 6.55 0.48
CA LEU A 239 -12.17 5.40 -0.33
C LEU A 239 -11.67 4.09 0.29
N ARG A 240 -10.40 4.03 0.70
CA ARG A 240 -9.81 2.84 1.36
C ARG A 240 -10.47 2.55 2.69
N MET A 241 -10.78 3.58 3.48
CA MET A 241 -11.46 3.40 4.77
C MET A 241 -12.85 2.80 4.56
N LYS A 242 -13.64 3.33 3.61
CA LYS A 242 -14.95 2.76 3.26
C LYS A 242 -14.85 1.33 2.73
N ALA A 243 -13.90 1.08 1.82
CA ALA A 243 -13.66 -0.27 1.30
C ALA A 243 -13.31 -1.25 2.43
N HIS A 244 -12.48 -0.82 3.39
CA HIS A 244 -12.14 -1.63 4.55
C HIS A 244 -13.34 -1.92 5.47
N GLU A 245 -14.18 -0.92 5.74
CA GLU A 245 -15.39 -1.06 6.55
C GLU A 245 -16.38 -2.08 5.94
N ASN A 246 -16.43 -2.16 4.61
CA ASN A 246 -17.27 -3.11 3.87
C ASN A 246 -16.55 -4.47 3.62
N GLY A 247 -15.33 -4.65 4.12
CA GLY A 247 -14.56 -5.89 3.92
C GLY A 247 -14.05 -6.09 2.48
N LEU A 248 -14.02 -5.03 1.68
CA LEU A 248 -13.52 -5.01 0.31
C LEU A 248 -12.00 -4.84 0.24
N ASN A 249 -11.44 -5.08 -0.94
CA ASN A 249 -10.02 -4.85 -1.19
C ASN A 249 -9.68 -3.36 -1.14
N VAL A 250 -8.63 -3.01 -0.39
CA VAL A 250 -8.14 -1.63 -0.21
C VAL A 250 -6.96 -1.27 -1.11
N ASP A 251 -6.41 -2.25 -1.84
CA ASP A 251 -5.35 -2.05 -2.83
C ASP A 251 -5.93 -1.98 -4.24
N GLY A 252 -5.33 -1.13 -5.10
CA GLY A 252 -5.83 -0.89 -6.44
C GLY A 252 -5.83 0.60 -6.82
N SER A 253 -6.25 0.87 -8.05
CA SER A 253 -6.46 2.25 -8.53
C SER A 253 -7.68 2.90 -7.85
N ARG A 254 -7.84 4.21 -8.05
CA ARG A 254 -9.03 4.94 -7.59
C ARG A 254 -10.31 4.32 -8.15
N GLU A 255 -10.29 4.00 -9.44
CA GLU A 255 -11.40 3.44 -10.21
C GLU A 255 -11.76 2.05 -9.68
N MET A 256 -10.76 1.23 -9.33
CA MET A 256 -11.01 -0.09 -8.71
C MET A 256 -11.69 0.04 -7.36
N LEU A 257 -11.27 0.99 -6.51
CA LEU A 257 -11.89 1.24 -5.21
C LEU A 257 -13.33 1.74 -5.35
N ILE A 258 -13.57 2.67 -6.28
CA ILE A 258 -14.92 3.20 -6.54
C ILE A 258 -15.82 2.09 -7.09
N ALA A 259 -15.37 1.33 -8.09
CA ALA A 259 -16.15 0.25 -8.67
C ALA A 259 -16.53 -0.82 -7.63
N ALA A 260 -15.60 -1.22 -6.77
CA ALA A 260 -15.87 -2.18 -5.71
C ALA A 260 -16.93 -1.67 -4.72
N LEU A 261 -16.89 -0.39 -4.35
CA LEU A 261 -17.89 0.22 -3.48
C LEU A 261 -19.25 0.37 -4.16
N GLU A 262 -19.27 0.64 -5.48
CA GLU A 262 -20.51 0.75 -6.27
C GLU A 262 -21.19 -0.60 -6.37
N GLU A 263 -20.45 -1.66 -6.70
CA GLU A 263 -20.94 -3.03 -6.77
C GLU A 263 -21.53 -3.48 -5.42
N ASP A 264 -20.80 -3.28 -4.32
CA ASP A 264 -21.24 -3.63 -2.96
C ASP A 264 -22.53 -2.88 -2.55
N SER A 265 -22.66 -1.60 -2.92
CA SER A 265 -23.87 -0.80 -2.64
C SER A 265 -25.10 -1.18 -3.46
N GLU A 266 -24.93 -1.92 -4.56
CA GLU A 266 -26.03 -2.40 -5.41
C GLU A 266 -26.53 -3.79 -4.99
N GLU A 267 -25.77 -4.50 -4.15
CA GLU A 267 -26.11 -5.83 -3.61
C GLU A 267 -26.96 -5.76 -2.32
N ASP A 268 -26.96 -4.62 -1.63
CA ASP A 268 -27.76 -4.30 -0.42
C ASP A 268 -29.18 -3.77 -0.73
#